data_AF-A0A9P6KVA4-F1
#
_entry.id   AF-A0A9P6KVA4-F1
#
_cell.length_a   1.000
_cell.length_b   1.000
_cell.length_c   1.000
_cell.angle_alpha   90.00
_cell.angle_beta   90.00
_cell.angle_gamma   90.00
#
_symmetry.space_group_name_H-M   'P 1'
#
loop_
_entity.id
_entity.type
_entity.pdbx_description
1 polymer ?
#
loop_
_entity_poly.entity_id
_entity_poly.type
_entity_poly.pdbx_seq_one_letter_code
_entity_poly.pdbx_strand_id
1 'polypeptide(L)'
;MAARRGVSSLLTSSCSRSTLSAYRATHRAFSSSPASAAFVNSTPRASTASTSTAAKPASSTTAANPASTTTSSYSSTQRTVRPSFPAKEPPVPTARNASATEAATGQRSLTDGLSDQPAEIEGVPAIDWTRSYHGLGSVSFSPEQNEVLLAPIALDDVEVKPDGIIYLPEIKYRRILNKAFGPGGWGLAPRGESIVTGKIVTREYGLIVQGRLVAIARGEQQYFDPDGIPTATEGCKSNALMRCCKDVGIASELWDPRFIRTFTKDYTKEIWVEHVVNKKKKKVVIRKDDAVRYPFKAT
;
A
#
# COMPACT_ATOMS: atom_id res chain seq x y z
N MET A 1 3.93 59.98 -42.31
CA MET A 1 3.83 58.63 -41.68
C MET A 1 5.20 58.28 -41.11
N ALA A 2 5.29 57.37 -40.12
CA ALA A 2 6.47 57.04 -39.32
C ALA A 2 6.93 58.12 -38.31
N ALA A 3 6.87 57.76 -37.03
CA ALA A 3 7.39 58.52 -35.90
C ALA A 3 8.22 57.57 -35.02
N ARG A 4 9.29 58.09 -34.39
CA ARG A 4 9.93 57.52 -33.19
C ARG A 4 10.84 58.58 -32.57
N ARG A 5 10.54 59.01 -31.34
CA ARG A 5 11.45 59.79 -30.48
C ARG A 5 12.10 58.80 -29.50
N GLY A 6 13.41 58.97 -29.27
CA GLY A 6 14.17 58.13 -28.34
C GLY A 6 14.48 58.83 -27.02
N VAL A 7 14.45 58.03 -25.96
CA VAL A 7 15.27 58.06 -24.72
C VAL A 7 15.41 59.39 -23.98
N SER A 8 14.97 59.39 -22.71
CA SER A 8 15.20 60.49 -21.75
C SER A 8 16.18 60.09 -20.65
N SER A 9 16.64 61.10 -19.91
CA SER A 9 17.88 61.13 -19.12
C SER A 9 17.91 60.30 -17.83
N LEU A 10 19.09 59.75 -17.51
CA LEU A 10 19.48 59.41 -16.14
C LEU A 10 19.86 60.69 -15.37
N LEU A 11 19.36 60.83 -14.14
CA LEU A 11 19.87 61.78 -13.15
C LEU A 11 20.10 61.07 -11.81
N THR A 12 21.32 61.21 -11.30
CA THR A 12 21.76 60.70 -10.00
C THR A 12 21.18 61.53 -8.86
N SER A 13 20.93 60.89 -7.71
CA SER A 13 20.59 61.58 -6.47
C SER A 13 21.27 60.90 -5.29
N SER A 14 22.07 61.67 -4.54
CA SER A 14 22.70 61.25 -3.29
C SER A 14 21.88 61.74 -2.11
N CYS A 15 21.69 60.92 -1.08
CA CYS A 15 21.28 61.41 0.24
C CYS A 15 21.81 60.52 1.38
N SER A 16 22.72 61.12 2.15
CA SER A 16 22.88 61.07 3.61
C SER A 16 22.69 59.77 4.41
N ARG A 17 23.76 59.41 5.13
CA ARG A 17 23.77 58.49 6.26
C ARG A 17 22.96 59.05 7.44
N SER A 18 22.31 58.17 8.20
CA SER A 18 22.03 58.38 9.62
C SER A 18 22.19 57.06 10.39
N THR A 19 22.68 57.16 11.62
CA THR A 19 23.05 56.03 12.48
C THR A 19 21.90 55.67 13.42
N LEU A 20 21.76 54.38 13.76
CA LEU A 20 20.95 53.95 14.89
C LEU A 20 21.72 53.00 15.82
N SER A 21 21.41 53.12 17.10
CA SER A 21 22.25 52.66 18.21
C SER A 21 22.20 51.15 18.45
N ALA A 22 23.30 50.61 18.95
CA ALA A 22 23.39 49.23 19.41
C ALA A 22 22.43 48.94 20.58
N TYR A 23 21.82 47.75 20.57
CA TYR A 23 21.30 47.11 21.77
C TYR A 23 22.01 45.77 21.98
N ARG A 24 22.53 45.59 23.20
CA ARG A 24 23.49 44.55 23.58
C ARG A 24 22.74 43.36 24.19
N ALA A 25 22.35 42.39 23.37
CA ALA A 25 21.75 41.15 23.87
C ALA A 25 22.82 40.22 24.47
N THR A 26 22.65 39.85 25.74
CA THR A 26 23.58 38.98 26.47
C THR A 26 23.40 37.52 26.11
N HIS A 27 24.41 36.89 25.51
CA HIS A 27 24.43 35.44 25.31
C HIS A 27 24.59 34.71 26.65
N ARG A 28 23.56 33.96 27.05
CA ARG A 28 23.60 33.08 28.22
C ARG A 28 24.02 31.68 27.75
N ALA A 29 25.31 31.38 27.85
CA ALA A 29 25.83 30.06 27.53
C ALA A 29 25.38 29.04 28.59
N PHE A 30 24.59 28.04 28.20
CA PHE A 30 24.36 26.85 29.01
C PHE A 30 25.41 25.81 28.68
N SER A 31 26.29 25.55 29.64
CA SER A 31 27.18 24.38 29.62
C SER A 31 26.45 23.21 30.27
N SER A 32 26.32 22.10 29.56
CA SER A 32 25.88 20.82 30.10
C SER A 32 26.98 19.78 29.90
N SER A 33 27.57 19.34 31.01
CA SER A 33 28.49 18.19 31.03
C SER A 33 27.70 16.88 30.92
N PRO A 34 28.27 15.82 30.33
CA PRO A 34 27.59 14.53 30.21
C PRO A 34 27.61 13.78 31.55
N ALA A 35 26.44 13.32 32.00
CA ALA A 35 26.34 12.39 33.12
C ALA A 35 26.50 10.95 32.59
N SER A 36 27.60 10.29 32.95
CA SER A 36 27.74 8.84 32.77
C SER A 36 27.02 8.10 33.92
N ALA A 37 26.15 7.16 33.57
CA ALA A 37 25.65 6.14 34.49
C ALA A 37 25.58 4.79 33.76
N ALA A 38 26.34 3.82 34.27
CA ALA A 38 26.35 2.44 33.80
C ALA A 38 25.58 1.53 34.78
N PHE A 39 25.55 0.23 34.47
CA PHE A 39 24.92 -0.88 35.22
C PHE A 39 23.39 -1.03 35.00
N VAL A 40 22.81 -2.24 34.92
CA VAL A 40 23.37 -3.60 35.02
C VAL A 40 22.56 -4.62 34.20
N ASN A 41 23.20 -5.73 33.79
CA ASN A 41 22.55 -6.87 33.12
C ASN A 41 21.56 -7.60 34.03
N SER A 42 20.44 -8.08 33.47
CA SER A 42 19.59 -9.10 34.10
C SER A 42 19.32 -10.27 33.15
N THR A 43 20.05 -11.37 33.34
CA THR A 43 19.73 -12.70 32.78
C THR A 43 18.79 -13.46 33.72
N PRO A 44 17.84 -14.25 33.21
CA PRO A 44 17.17 -15.28 34.01
C PRO A 44 17.87 -16.64 33.83
N ARG A 45 18.45 -17.18 34.91
CA ARG A 45 18.96 -18.56 34.97
C ARG A 45 17.90 -19.48 35.57
N ALA A 46 17.68 -20.64 34.94
CA ALA A 46 16.79 -21.67 35.45
C ALA A 46 17.27 -22.29 36.77
N SER A 47 16.33 -22.82 37.56
CA SER A 47 16.57 -23.78 38.65
C SER A 47 15.47 -24.84 38.70
N THR A 48 15.84 -26.03 39.15
CA THR A 48 15.12 -27.32 39.00
C THR A 48 14.77 -27.98 40.33
N ALA A 49 13.60 -28.64 40.41
CA ALA A 49 13.22 -29.78 41.27
C ALA A 49 13.33 -29.58 42.82
N SER A 50 12.46 -30.14 43.69
CA SER A 50 12.11 -31.56 43.88
C SER A 50 11.00 -31.74 44.95
N THR A 51 10.45 -32.91 45.34
CA THR A 51 10.14 -34.22 44.68
C THR A 51 9.49 -35.14 45.75
N SER A 52 8.25 -35.64 45.54
CA SER A 52 7.70 -36.79 46.30
C SER A 52 6.51 -37.42 45.55
N THR A 53 6.60 -38.55 44.82
CA THR A 53 6.87 -39.97 45.16
C THR A 53 5.76 -40.74 45.88
N ALA A 54 4.99 -41.55 45.12
CA ALA A 54 4.47 -42.92 45.41
C ALA A 54 3.21 -43.21 44.52
N ALA A 55 2.82 -44.44 44.17
CA ALA A 55 3.55 -45.65 43.77
C ALA A 55 2.59 -46.59 42.98
N LYS A 56 3.13 -47.49 42.14
CA LYS A 56 2.42 -48.54 41.37
C LYS A 56 1.98 -49.72 42.31
N PRO A 57 1.19 -50.75 41.91
CA PRO A 57 1.46 -51.68 40.80
C PRO A 57 0.24 -52.11 39.95
N ALA A 58 0.44 -53.07 39.03
CA ALA A 58 -0.56 -53.57 38.08
C ALA A 58 -0.44 -55.10 37.88
N SER A 59 -1.54 -55.75 37.46
CA SER A 59 -1.65 -57.09 36.85
C SER A 59 -2.96 -57.15 36.05
N SER A 60 -3.18 -57.69 34.84
CA SER A 60 -2.50 -58.61 33.90
C SER A 60 -3.18 -59.99 33.76
N THR A 61 -3.86 -60.24 32.65
CA THR A 61 -4.14 -61.61 32.16
C THR A 61 -4.22 -61.68 30.62
N THR A 62 -3.75 -62.80 30.09
CA THR A 62 -3.64 -63.24 28.67
C THR A 62 -5.00 -63.77 28.12
N ALA A 63 -5.23 -64.17 26.85
CA ALA A 63 -4.36 -64.55 25.73
C ALA A 63 -5.09 -64.51 24.35
N ALA A 64 -4.36 -64.90 23.29
CA ALA A 64 -4.81 -65.54 22.02
C ALA A 64 -4.91 -64.69 20.72
N ASN A 65 -4.34 -65.28 19.65
CA ASN A 65 -4.31 -64.93 18.22
C ASN A 65 -4.76 -66.22 17.46
N PRO A 66 -5.08 -66.29 16.13
CA PRO A 66 -4.36 -65.61 15.03
C PRO A 66 -5.15 -65.21 13.74
N ALA A 67 -4.42 -64.62 12.77
CA ALA A 67 -4.67 -64.48 11.32
C ALA A 67 -5.84 -63.54 10.85
N SER A 68 -5.68 -62.63 9.88
CA SER A 68 -4.96 -62.73 8.59
C SER A 68 -4.55 -61.38 7.95
N THR A 69 -3.38 -61.35 7.29
CA THR A 69 -3.00 -60.72 5.98
C THR A 69 -3.91 -59.65 5.31
N THR A 70 -3.43 -58.59 4.63
CA THR A 70 -2.07 -58.15 4.22
C THR A 70 -2.03 -56.62 4.01
N THR A 71 -0.91 -55.95 4.31
CA THR A 71 -0.61 -54.58 3.84
C THR A 71 0.36 -54.64 2.66
N SER A 72 0.07 -53.94 1.56
CA SER A 72 0.92 -53.93 0.35
C SER A 72 1.42 -52.53 0.00
N SER A 73 2.61 -52.19 0.46
CA SER A 73 3.45 -51.12 -0.09
C SER A 73 4.21 -51.64 -1.31
N TYR A 74 4.16 -50.94 -2.45
CA TYR A 74 5.04 -51.25 -3.58
C TYR A 74 5.67 -50.01 -4.23
N SER A 75 7.00 -50.02 -4.24
CA SER A 75 7.86 -49.23 -5.13
C SER A 75 7.62 -49.63 -6.59
N SER A 76 7.65 -48.67 -7.52
CA SER A 76 7.66 -48.95 -8.96
C SER A 76 8.91 -48.41 -9.65
N THR A 77 9.65 -49.33 -10.26
CA THR A 77 10.82 -49.06 -11.10
C THR A 77 10.40 -48.58 -12.49
N GLN A 78 11.14 -47.63 -13.08
CA GLN A 78 10.94 -47.21 -14.47
C GLN A 78 11.13 -48.39 -15.44
N ARG A 79 10.20 -48.53 -16.39
CA ARG A 79 10.38 -49.30 -17.63
C ARG A 79 9.89 -48.46 -18.81
N THR A 80 10.82 -47.99 -19.63
CA THR A 80 10.54 -47.27 -20.87
C THR A 80 10.02 -48.23 -21.94
N VAL A 81 8.87 -47.88 -22.55
CA VAL A 81 8.36 -48.55 -23.75
C VAL A 81 8.15 -47.48 -24.81
N ARG A 82 8.83 -47.63 -25.95
CA ARG A 82 8.77 -46.68 -27.08
C ARG A 82 7.94 -47.30 -28.21
N PRO A 83 6.75 -46.76 -28.55
CA PRO A 83 6.08 -47.12 -29.79
C PRO A 83 6.82 -46.51 -30.98
N SER A 84 6.89 -47.26 -32.08
CA SER A 84 7.53 -46.85 -33.33
C SER A 84 6.46 -46.70 -34.41
N PHE A 85 6.41 -45.54 -35.06
CA PHE A 85 5.58 -45.29 -36.25
C PHE A 85 6.46 -44.65 -37.35
N PRO A 86 6.35 -45.09 -38.61
CA PRO A 86 7.19 -44.56 -39.69
C PRO A 86 6.77 -43.14 -40.07
N ALA A 87 7.74 -42.22 -40.11
CA ALA A 87 7.50 -40.85 -40.54
C ALA A 87 7.30 -40.78 -42.06
N LYS A 88 6.27 -40.06 -42.50
CA LYS A 88 6.12 -39.60 -43.89
C LYS A 88 6.41 -38.10 -43.92
N GLU A 89 7.31 -37.71 -44.81
CA GLU A 89 7.84 -36.34 -44.92
C GLU A 89 6.73 -35.32 -45.28
N PRO A 90 6.67 -34.14 -44.63
CA PRO A 90 5.71 -33.10 -44.97
C PRO A 90 6.13 -32.36 -46.25
N PRO A 91 5.19 -32.02 -47.15
CA PRO A 91 5.52 -31.30 -48.38
C PRO A 91 5.91 -29.83 -48.13
N VAL A 92 6.77 -29.32 -49.02
CA VAL A 92 7.29 -27.93 -49.03
C VAL A 92 6.17 -26.89 -49.04
N PRO A 93 6.27 -25.77 -48.29
CA PRO A 93 5.21 -24.77 -48.21
C PRO A 93 5.10 -23.94 -49.50
N THR A 94 4.03 -24.17 -50.27
CA THR A 94 3.64 -23.32 -51.39
C THR A 94 3.02 -22.01 -50.88
N ALA A 95 3.62 -20.88 -51.23
CA ALA A 95 3.12 -19.55 -50.86
C ALA A 95 1.71 -19.28 -51.43
N ARG A 96 0.77 -18.88 -50.57
CA ARG A 96 -0.53 -18.31 -50.97
C ARG A 96 -0.94 -17.15 -50.06
N ASN A 97 -0.96 -15.97 -50.67
CA ASN A 97 -1.60 -14.69 -50.32
C ASN A 97 -1.91 -14.41 -48.84
N ALA A 98 -1.07 -13.56 -48.24
CA ALA A 98 -1.47 -12.73 -47.11
C ALA A 98 -2.50 -11.67 -47.55
N SER A 99 -3.81 -11.91 -47.31
CA SER A 99 -4.91 -10.94 -47.44
C SER A 99 -6.22 -11.47 -46.80
N ALA A 100 -6.17 -11.97 -45.56
CA ALA A 100 -7.39 -12.50 -44.89
C ALA A 100 -7.39 -12.47 -43.34
N THR A 101 -6.32 -12.03 -42.67
CA THR A 101 -6.17 -12.13 -41.19
C THR A 101 -6.19 -10.80 -40.45
N GLU A 102 -6.35 -9.67 -41.13
CA GLU A 102 -6.28 -8.32 -40.50
C GLU A 102 -7.61 -7.83 -39.90
N ALA A 103 -8.71 -8.56 -40.05
CA ALA A 103 -10.05 -8.10 -39.67
C ALA A 103 -10.52 -8.50 -38.26
N ALA A 104 -9.73 -9.26 -37.48
CA ALA A 104 -10.18 -9.88 -36.22
C ALA A 104 -9.29 -9.63 -34.99
N THR A 105 -8.27 -8.78 -35.09
CA THR A 105 -7.35 -8.45 -33.97
C THR A 105 -7.51 -7.02 -33.45
N GLY A 106 -8.70 -6.44 -33.66
CA GLY A 106 -9.09 -5.11 -33.19
C GLY A 106 -9.31 -5.00 -31.67
N GLN A 107 -8.45 -5.58 -30.84
CA GLN A 107 -8.23 -5.01 -29.50
C GLN A 107 -7.55 -3.66 -29.70
N ARG A 108 -8.36 -2.62 -29.86
CA ARG A 108 -7.91 -1.23 -29.77
C ARG A 108 -7.27 -1.08 -28.41
N SER A 109 -5.94 -0.96 -28.37
CA SER A 109 -5.28 -0.64 -27.11
C SER A 109 -5.82 0.70 -26.67
N LEU A 110 -6.44 0.77 -25.49
CA LEU A 110 -7.00 2.02 -24.96
C LEU A 110 -5.89 3.03 -24.56
N THR A 111 -4.63 2.71 -24.86
CA THR A 111 -3.44 3.54 -24.70
C THR A 111 -3.08 4.34 -25.96
N ASP A 112 -3.71 4.10 -27.11
CA ASP A 112 -3.41 4.83 -28.35
C ASP A 112 -3.78 6.32 -28.20
N GLY A 113 -2.76 7.18 -28.19
CA GLY A 113 -2.86 8.62 -27.91
C GLY A 113 -2.65 9.06 -26.45
N LEU A 114 -2.49 8.14 -25.48
CA LEU A 114 -2.20 8.47 -24.06
C LEU A 114 -0.69 8.57 -23.79
N SER A 115 -0.02 9.51 -24.45
CA SER A 115 1.39 9.82 -24.22
C SER A 115 1.60 10.58 -22.89
N ASP A 116 1.52 9.86 -21.77
CA ASP A 116 1.77 10.34 -20.39
C ASP A 116 3.26 10.72 -20.11
N GLN A 117 4.08 10.90 -21.15
CA GLN A 117 5.52 11.12 -21.03
C GLN A 117 5.81 12.58 -20.65
N PRO A 118 6.65 12.86 -19.62
CA PRO A 118 6.92 14.23 -19.19
C PRO A 118 7.53 15.08 -20.29
N ALA A 119 7.06 16.31 -20.46
CA ALA A 119 7.66 17.27 -21.38
C ALA A 119 9.07 17.65 -20.90
N GLU A 120 10.08 17.46 -21.75
CA GLU A 120 11.46 17.90 -21.49
C GLU A 120 11.51 19.44 -21.55
N ILE A 121 11.79 20.08 -20.42
CA ILE A 121 11.99 21.54 -20.34
C ILE A 121 13.49 21.81 -20.37
N GLU A 122 13.94 22.53 -21.41
CA GLU A 122 15.36 22.81 -21.66
C GLU A 122 15.99 23.56 -20.46
N GLY A 123 17.11 23.02 -19.94
CA GLY A 123 17.91 23.67 -18.89
C GLY A 123 17.62 23.26 -17.43
N VAL A 124 16.58 22.47 -17.15
CA VAL A 124 16.38 21.84 -15.82
C VAL A 124 16.20 20.34 -16.02
N PRO A 125 17.01 19.47 -15.38
CA PRO A 125 16.77 18.03 -15.42
C PRO A 125 15.49 17.70 -14.64
N ALA A 126 14.36 17.70 -15.34
CA ALA A 126 13.08 17.28 -14.81
C ALA A 126 13.20 15.82 -14.37
N ILE A 127 12.91 15.54 -13.09
CA ILE A 127 12.99 14.18 -12.57
C ILE A 127 11.86 13.36 -13.18
N ASP A 128 12.21 12.40 -14.03
CA ASP A 128 11.25 11.41 -14.54
C ASP A 128 10.77 10.48 -13.42
N TRP A 129 9.67 10.89 -12.77
CA TRP A 129 9.04 10.11 -11.71
C TRP A 129 8.44 8.78 -12.18
N THR A 130 8.30 8.53 -13.47
CA THR A 130 7.77 7.26 -13.98
C THR A 130 8.73 6.09 -13.73
N ARG A 131 10.04 6.38 -13.67
CA ARG A 131 11.12 5.37 -13.50
C ARG A 131 12.07 5.68 -12.34
N SER A 132 12.34 6.95 -12.05
CA SER A 132 13.35 7.39 -11.06
C SER A 132 13.06 6.89 -9.64
N TYR A 133 14.15 6.70 -8.87
CA TYR A 133 14.13 6.43 -7.42
C TYR A 133 14.70 7.60 -6.60
N HIS A 134 14.73 8.81 -7.17
CA HIS A 134 15.37 9.99 -6.59
C HIS A 134 14.95 10.28 -5.14
N GLY A 135 15.94 10.29 -4.23
CA GLY A 135 15.77 10.62 -2.83
C GLY A 135 15.16 9.53 -1.94
N LEU A 136 14.84 8.34 -2.48
CA LEU A 136 14.36 7.22 -1.68
C LEU A 136 15.45 6.76 -0.69
N GLY A 137 15.10 6.67 0.59
CA GLY A 137 16.02 6.29 1.67
C GLY A 137 17.17 7.27 1.95
N SER A 138 17.23 8.43 1.28
CA SER A 138 18.36 9.37 1.42
C SER A 138 18.39 10.13 2.74
N VAL A 139 17.22 10.44 3.32
CA VAL A 139 17.08 11.23 4.54
C VAL A 139 15.78 10.87 5.29
N SER A 140 15.83 10.89 6.62
CA SER A 140 14.64 10.80 7.48
C SER A 140 13.84 12.11 7.46
N PHE A 141 12.55 12.04 7.78
CA PHE A 141 11.77 13.25 8.05
C PHE A 141 12.19 13.93 9.36
N SER A 142 11.77 15.18 9.58
CA SER A 142 12.04 15.89 10.83
C SER A 142 11.38 15.19 12.03
N PRO A 143 11.85 15.39 13.28
CA PRO A 143 11.21 14.82 14.47
C PRO A 143 9.72 15.15 14.57
N GLU A 144 9.35 16.41 14.29
CA GLU A 144 7.97 16.90 14.27
C GLU A 144 7.10 16.17 13.21
N GLN A 145 7.68 15.92 12.02
CA GLN A 145 7.00 15.14 10.97
C GLN A 145 6.81 13.69 11.38
N ASN A 146 7.85 13.06 11.94
CA ASN A 146 7.76 11.68 12.43
C ASN A 146 6.71 11.53 13.54
N GLU A 147 6.61 12.49 14.45
CA GLU A 147 5.56 12.50 15.48
C GLU A 147 4.15 12.52 14.87
N VAL A 148 3.91 13.33 13.84
CA VAL A 148 2.61 13.38 13.15
C VAL A 148 2.31 12.10 12.35
N LEU A 149 3.32 11.50 11.71
CA LEU A 149 3.16 10.30 10.88
C LEU A 149 2.96 9.02 11.71
N LEU A 150 3.60 8.95 12.87
CA LEU A 150 3.56 7.81 13.80
C LEU A 150 2.51 7.97 14.91
N ALA A 151 1.75 9.07 14.91
CA ALA A 151 0.67 9.29 15.87
C ALA A 151 -0.41 8.19 15.74
N PRO A 152 -0.93 7.67 16.87
CA PRO A 152 -2.01 6.69 16.86
C PRO A 152 -3.28 7.28 16.24
N ILE A 153 -4.03 6.47 15.50
CA ILE A 153 -5.28 6.91 14.88
C ILE A 153 -6.38 7.10 15.94
N ALA A 154 -7.24 8.07 15.72
CA ALA A 154 -8.48 8.18 16.49
C ALA A 154 -9.35 6.95 16.20
N LEU A 155 -9.76 6.21 17.23
CA LEU A 155 -10.59 5.01 17.06
C LEU A 155 -11.94 5.32 16.40
N ASP A 156 -12.44 6.54 16.55
CA ASP A 156 -13.66 7.04 15.90
C ASP A 156 -13.51 7.33 14.40
N ASP A 157 -12.28 7.37 13.89
CA ASP A 157 -12.00 7.50 12.47
C ASP A 157 -11.92 6.16 11.74
N VAL A 158 -11.94 5.04 12.48
CA VAL A 158 -11.86 3.68 11.92
C VAL A 158 -13.26 3.19 11.57
N GLU A 159 -13.44 2.89 10.29
CA GLU A 159 -14.67 2.40 9.68
C GLU A 159 -14.64 0.87 9.50
N VAL A 160 -15.83 0.28 9.36
CA VAL A 160 -16.02 -1.18 9.31
C VAL A 160 -16.81 -1.55 8.06
N LYS A 161 -16.22 -2.35 7.16
CA LYS A 161 -16.96 -2.92 6.03
C LYS A 161 -17.96 -3.98 6.53
N PRO A 162 -19.08 -4.23 5.80
CA PRO A 162 -20.05 -5.27 6.15
C PRO A 162 -19.45 -6.68 6.34
N ASP A 163 -18.28 -6.93 5.76
CA ASP A 163 -17.52 -8.18 5.84
C ASP A 163 -16.60 -8.26 7.07
N GLY A 164 -16.62 -7.25 7.95
CA GLY A 164 -15.80 -7.17 9.18
C GLY A 164 -14.40 -6.58 9.00
N ILE A 165 -14.01 -6.23 7.77
CA ILE A 165 -12.71 -5.60 7.49
C ILE A 165 -12.73 -4.14 7.97
N ILE A 166 -11.85 -3.81 8.90
CA ILE A 166 -11.63 -2.43 9.37
C ILE A 166 -10.77 -1.64 8.38
N TYR A 167 -11.01 -0.34 8.24
CA TYR A 167 -10.22 0.55 7.40
C TYR A 167 -10.27 2.00 7.88
N LEU A 168 -9.23 2.76 7.58
CA LEU A 168 -9.24 4.23 7.72
C LEU A 168 -9.70 4.85 6.38
N PRO A 169 -10.68 5.78 6.36
CA PRO A 169 -11.07 6.47 5.15
C PRO A 169 -9.94 7.28 4.50
N GLU A 170 -9.88 7.26 3.17
CA GLU A 170 -8.85 7.93 2.35
C GLU A 170 -8.58 9.40 2.76
N ILE A 171 -9.63 10.16 3.05
CA ILE A 171 -9.55 11.57 3.46
C ILE A 171 -8.71 11.77 4.73
N LYS A 172 -8.67 10.78 5.64
CA LYS A 172 -7.88 10.85 6.88
C LYS A 172 -6.38 10.76 6.58
N TYR A 173 -5.96 9.87 5.70
CA TYR A 173 -4.58 9.82 5.20
C TYR A 173 -4.15 11.16 4.59
N ARG A 174 -4.99 11.75 3.71
CA ARG A 174 -4.71 13.07 3.11
C ARG A 174 -4.58 14.18 4.17
N ARG A 175 -5.39 14.15 5.23
CA ARG A 175 -5.30 15.10 6.34
C ARG A 175 -4.01 14.93 7.15
N ILE A 176 -3.57 13.69 7.39
CA ILE A 176 -2.31 13.40 8.08
C ILE A 176 -1.12 13.87 7.23
N LEU A 177 -1.10 13.58 5.92
CA LEU A 177 -0.07 14.07 5.00
C LEU A 177 -0.03 15.61 4.93
N ASN A 178 -1.19 16.27 4.86
CA ASN A 178 -1.28 17.73 4.92
C ASN A 178 -0.80 18.31 6.26
N LYS A 179 -1.05 17.62 7.38
CA LYS A 179 -0.56 18.03 8.71
C LYS A 179 0.96 17.84 8.85
N ALA A 180 1.53 16.77 8.31
CA ALA A 180 2.96 16.50 8.38
C ALA A 180 3.77 17.37 7.41
N PHE A 181 3.33 17.50 6.16
CA PHE A 181 4.15 18.06 5.07
C PHE A 181 3.64 19.39 4.52
N GLY A 182 2.44 19.82 4.90
CA GLY A 182 1.74 20.95 4.31
C GLY A 182 1.07 20.61 2.96
N PRO A 183 -0.02 21.32 2.58
CA PRO A 183 -0.56 21.27 1.23
C PRO A 183 0.51 21.63 0.19
N GLY A 184 0.64 20.85 -0.88
CA GLY A 184 1.68 21.01 -1.90
C GLY A 184 3.05 20.43 -1.52
N GLY A 185 3.28 20.04 -0.25
CA GLY A 185 4.49 19.37 0.19
C GLY A 185 4.59 17.89 -0.19
N TRP A 186 3.52 17.32 -0.78
CA TRP A 186 3.45 15.91 -1.18
C TRP A 186 2.53 15.72 -2.41
N GLY A 187 2.69 14.59 -3.11
CA GLY A 187 1.83 14.18 -4.23
C GLY A 187 2.05 12.72 -4.64
N LEU A 188 1.14 12.18 -5.45
CA LEU A 188 1.34 10.91 -6.14
C LEU A 188 1.78 11.15 -7.58
N ALA A 189 2.94 10.61 -7.95
CA ALA A 189 3.36 10.51 -9.34
C ALA A 189 2.90 9.16 -9.92
N PRO A 190 2.22 9.11 -11.08
CA PRO A 190 1.94 7.85 -11.76
C PRO A 190 3.22 7.19 -12.25
N ARG A 191 3.28 5.86 -12.17
CA ARG A 191 4.40 5.03 -12.63
C ARG A 191 3.88 3.94 -13.56
N GLY A 192 4.53 3.83 -14.73
CA GLY A 192 4.05 2.99 -15.83
C GLY A 192 2.66 3.39 -16.35
N GLU A 193 2.14 2.58 -17.27
CA GLU A 193 0.83 2.76 -17.88
C GLU A 193 -0.31 2.21 -16.99
N SER A 194 -1.52 2.72 -17.19
CA SER A 194 -2.73 2.17 -16.58
C SER A 194 -3.09 0.83 -17.24
N ILE A 195 -2.97 -0.27 -16.52
CA ILE A 195 -3.37 -1.59 -16.99
C ILE A 195 -4.88 -1.76 -16.74
N VAL A 196 -5.66 -1.80 -17.81
CA VAL A 196 -7.11 -2.05 -17.77
C VAL A 196 -7.37 -3.48 -18.22
N THR A 197 -7.80 -4.35 -17.31
CA THR A 197 -8.03 -5.77 -17.56
C THR A 197 -9.46 -6.15 -17.19
N GLY A 198 -10.36 -6.22 -18.18
CA GLY A 198 -11.71 -6.79 -18.08
C GLY A 198 -12.69 -6.07 -17.13
N LYS A 199 -12.40 -6.12 -15.82
CA LYS A 199 -13.15 -5.51 -14.71
C LYS A 199 -12.26 -4.85 -13.64
N ILE A 200 -10.96 -4.67 -13.90
CA ILE A 200 -10.03 -4.02 -12.97
C ILE A 200 -9.12 -3.01 -13.69
N VAL A 201 -8.92 -1.85 -13.07
CA VAL A 201 -7.86 -0.89 -13.41
C VAL A 201 -6.76 -1.01 -12.37
N THR A 202 -5.50 -1.12 -12.79
CA THR A 202 -4.35 -1.12 -11.89
C THR A 202 -3.19 -0.30 -12.47
N ARG A 203 -2.49 0.45 -11.62
CA ARG A 203 -1.34 1.29 -11.97
C ARG A 203 -0.40 1.41 -10.78
N GLU A 204 0.90 1.55 -11.03
CA GLU A 204 1.86 1.89 -9.98
C GLU A 204 1.84 3.40 -9.71
N TYR A 205 2.07 3.80 -8.47
CA TYR A 205 2.25 5.20 -8.09
C TYR A 205 3.42 5.34 -7.11
N GLY A 206 4.22 6.38 -7.28
CA GLY A 206 5.21 6.83 -6.30
C GLY A 206 4.63 7.94 -5.43
N LEU A 207 4.73 7.80 -4.10
CA LEU A 207 4.50 8.89 -3.18
C LEU A 207 5.75 9.78 -3.14
N ILE A 208 5.59 11.01 -3.63
CA ILE A 208 6.60 12.06 -3.59
C ILE A 208 6.29 12.97 -2.41
N VAL A 209 7.29 13.27 -1.59
CA VAL A 209 7.21 14.26 -0.51
C VAL A 209 8.44 15.14 -0.60
N GLN A 210 8.28 16.46 -0.57
CA GLN A 210 9.41 17.43 -0.54
C GLN A 210 10.47 17.17 -1.65
N GLY A 211 10.04 16.82 -2.86
CA GLY A 211 10.93 16.57 -4.00
C GLY A 211 11.68 15.24 -3.99
N ARG A 212 11.33 14.29 -3.12
CA ARG A 212 11.91 12.94 -3.07
C ARG A 212 10.84 11.86 -3.11
N LEU A 213 11.16 10.73 -3.75
CA LEU A 213 10.38 9.50 -3.66
C LEU A 213 10.48 8.95 -2.24
N VAL A 214 9.36 8.50 -1.68
CA VAL A 214 9.29 7.97 -0.31
C VAL A 214 8.73 6.56 -0.25
N ALA A 215 7.73 6.25 -1.10
CA ALA A 215 7.12 4.93 -1.17
C ALA A 215 6.64 4.66 -2.62
N ILE A 216 6.54 3.38 -2.99
CA ILE A 216 5.93 2.94 -4.25
C ILE A 216 4.87 1.90 -3.92
N ALA A 217 3.67 2.05 -4.46
CA ALA A 217 2.63 1.04 -4.37
C ALA A 217 1.83 0.91 -5.66
N ARG A 218 1.35 -0.30 -5.93
CA ARG A 218 0.37 -0.56 -6.98
C ARG A 218 -1.04 -0.31 -6.43
N GLY A 219 -1.76 0.61 -7.06
CA GLY A 219 -3.18 0.80 -6.86
C GLY A 219 -3.98 -0.18 -7.70
N GLU A 220 -5.17 -0.52 -7.23
CA GLU A 220 -6.14 -1.29 -8.00
C GLU A 220 -7.57 -0.86 -7.65
N GLN A 221 -8.48 -0.93 -8.63
CA GLN A 221 -9.90 -0.66 -8.44
C GLN A 221 -10.73 -1.44 -9.46
N GLN A 222 -11.78 -2.10 -8.97
CA GLN A 222 -12.72 -2.83 -9.83
C GLN A 222 -13.75 -1.89 -10.45
N TYR A 223 -14.20 -2.23 -11.66
CA TYR A 223 -15.32 -1.61 -12.37
C TYR A 223 -16.25 -2.70 -12.94
N PHE A 224 -17.51 -2.34 -13.18
CA PHE A 224 -18.51 -3.27 -13.70
C PHE A 224 -18.76 -3.04 -15.19
N ASP A 225 -18.85 -1.78 -15.61
CA ASP A 225 -19.11 -1.34 -16.98
C ASP A 225 -17.95 -0.46 -17.49
N PRO A 226 -17.64 -0.46 -18.80
CA PRO A 226 -16.53 0.33 -19.36
C PRO A 226 -16.61 1.83 -19.07
N ASP A 227 -17.82 2.39 -19.02
CA ASP A 227 -18.05 3.80 -18.67
C ASP A 227 -17.60 4.15 -17.23
N GLY A 228 -17.38 3.14 -16.39
CA GLY A 228 -16.82 3.27 -15.04
C GLY A 228 -15.30 3.36 -14.97
N ILE A 229 -14.57 3.18 -16.09
CA ILE A 229 -13.09 3.23 -16.12
C ILE A 229 -12.50 4.55 -15.58
N PRO A 230 -13.05 5.76 -15.86
CA PRO A 230 -12.54 7.01 -15.29
C PRO A 230 -12.64 7.03 -13.75
N THR A 231 -13.80 6.65 -13.21
CA THR A 231 -14.03 6.53 -11.76
C THR A 231 -13.10 5.48 -11.14
N ALA A 232 -12.88 4.36 -11.83
CA ALA A 232 -11.95 3.33 -11.38
C ALA A 232 -10.49 3.80 -11.41
N THR A 233 -10.11 4.69 -12.32
CA THR A 233 -8.76 5.26 -12.40
C THR A 233 -8.48 6.16 -11.19
N GLU A 234 -9.42 7.01 -10.78
CA GLU A 234 -9.29 7.79 -9.53
C GLU A 234 -9.32 6.88 -8.28
N GLY A 235 -10.18 5.85 -8.24
CA GLY A 235 -10.19 4.87 -7.15
C GLY A 235 -8.87 4.10 -7.04
N CYS A 236 -8.24 3.75 -8.16
CA CYS A 236 -6.93 3.10 -8.22
C CYS A 236 -5.82 3.98 -7.62
N LYS A 237 -5.81 5.27 -7.97
CA LYS A 237 -4.90 6.29 -7.40
C LYS A 237 -5.08 6.47 -5.89
N SER A 238 -6.33 6.54 -5.42
CA SER A 238 -6.65 6.59 -3.99
C SER A 238 -6.26 5.31 -3.24
N ASN A 239 -6.43 4.14 -3.87
CA ASN A 239 -5.97 2.86 -3.32
C ASN A 239 -4.44 2.83 -3.14
N ALA A 240 -3.69 3.29 -4.15
CA ALA A 240 -2.23 3.40 -4.08
C ALA A 240 -1.79 4.36 -2.96
N LEU A 241 -2.47 5.49 -2.78
CA LEU A 241 -2.16 6.46 -1.72
C LEU A 241 -2.10 5.79 -0.34
N MET A 242 -3.15 5.05 0.03
CA MET A 242 -3.25 4.40 1.33
C MET A 242 -2.17 3.32 1.52
N ARG A 243 -1.79 2.62 0.44
CA ARG A 243 -0.70 1.63 0.46
C ARG A 243 0.66 2.31 0.68
N CYS A 244 0.96 3.39 -0.05
CA CYS A 244 2.17 4.20 0.17
C CYS A 244 2.23 4.82 1.58
N CYS A 245 1.08 5.20 2.16
CA CYS A 245 1.02 5.78 3.50
C CYS A 245 1.46 4.79 4.60
N LYS A 246 1.37 3.47 4.36
CA LYS A 246 1.84 2.44 5.30
C LYS A 246 3.35 2.50 5.50
N ASP A 247 4.10 2.71 4.42
CA ASP A 247 5.58 2.70 4.44
C ASP A 247 6.16 3.91 5.19
N VAL A 248 5.38 5.00 5.32
CA VAL A 248 5.70 6.16 6.17
C VAL A 248 5.11 6.07 7.59
N GLY A 249 4.50 4.94 7.96
CA GLY A 249 4.02 4.63 9.31
C GLY A 249 2.56 4.96 9.61
N ILE A 250 1.86 5.71 8.74
CA ILE A 250 0.49 6.18 8.98
C ILE A 250 -0.48 4.99 9.07
N ALA A 251 -1.27 4.96 10.14
CA ALA A 251 -2.31 3.94 10.40
C ALA A 251 -1.79 2.48 10.35
N SER A 252 -0.50 2.30 10.65
CA SER A 252 0.17 0.99 10.65
C SER A 252 -0.49 -0.03 11.60
N GLU A 253 -1.10 0.44 12.69
CA GLU A 253 -1.88 -0.40 13.63
C GLU A 253 -3.07 -1.12 13.00
N LEU A 254 -3.67 -0.61 11.92
CA LEU A 254 -4.73 -1.31 11.18
C LEU A 254 -4.26 -2.61 10.51
N TRP A 255 -2.95 -2.85 10.48
CA TRP A 255 -2.33 -4.07 9.99
C TRP A 255 -1.82 -4.99 11.12
N ASP A 256 -1.91 -4.59 12.39
CA ASP A 256 -1.56 -5.44 13.53
C ASP A 256 -2.73 -6.39 13.89
N PRO A 257 -2.54 -7.73 13.82
CA PRO A 257 -3.55 -8.69 14.26
C PRO A 257 -4.01 -8.52 15.71
N ARG A 258 -3.24 -7.89 16.60
CA ARG A 258 -3.66 -7.59 17.98
C ARG A 258 -4.61 -6.39 18.03
N PHE A 259 -4.29 -5.30 17.33
CA PHE A 259 -5.19 -4.15 17.18
C PHE A 259 -6.51 -4.61 16.55
N ILE A 260 -6.47 -5.31 15.41
CA ILE A 260 -7.66 -5.78 14.69
C ILE A 260 -8.57 -6.58 15.63
N ARG A 261 -8.05 -7.59 16.35
CA ARG A 261 -8.86 -8.40 17.28
C ARG A 261 -9.47 -7.59 18.41
N THR A 262 -8.74 -6.62 18.95
CA THR A 262 -9.19 -5.76 20.05
C THR A 262 -10.30 -4.81 19.56
N PHE A 263 -10.06 -4.13 18.43
CA PHE A 263 -11.03 -3.24 17.80
C PHE A 263 -12.32 -3.99 17.40
N THR A 264 -12.21 -5.15 16.75
CA THR A 264 -13.38 -5.96 16.37
C THR A 264 -14.22 -6.33 17.59
N LYS A 265 -13.60 -6.79 18.69
CA LYS A 265 -14.30 -7.12 19.93
C LYS A 265 -14.97 -5.90 20.58
N ASP A 266 -14.24 -4.80 20.68
CA ASP A 266 -14.65 -3.68 21.53
C ASP A 266 -15.53 -2.66 20.78
N TYR A 267 -15.40 -2.53 19.45
CA TYR A 267 -16.11 -1.54 18.62
C TYR A 267 -17.07 -2.10 17.56
N THR A 268 -17.12 -3.42 17.31
CA THR A 268 -18.03 -4.00 16.30
C THR A 268 -19.10 -4.92 16.89
N LYS A 269 -20.20 -5.09 16.15
CA LYS A 269 -21.31 -6.00 16.47
C LYS A 269 -21.71 -6.77 15.22
N GLU A 270 -22.06 -8.03 15.40
CA GLU A 270 -22.60 -8.86 14.33
C GLU A 270 -24.13 -8.80 14.35
N ILE A 271 -24.76 -8.54 13.21
CA ILE A 271 -26.22 -8.43 13.08
C ILE A 271 -26.71 -9.26 11.89
N TRP A 272 -27.83 -9.95 12.09
CA TRP A 272 -28.58 -10.55 11.00
C TRP A 272 -29.40 -9.48 10.28
N VAL A 273 -29.20 -9.36 8.97
CA VAL A 273 -29.90 -8.37 8.14
C VAL A 273 -30.62 -9.04 6.98
N GLU A 274 -31.79 -8.52 6.66
CA GLU A 274 -32.62 -8.93 5.53
C GLU A 274 -32.56 -7.85 4.44
N HIS A 275 -32.34 -8.26 3.19
CA HIS A 275 -32.45 -7.36 2.05
C HIS A 275 -33.92 -6.99 1.80
N VAL A 276 -34.26 -5.69 1.84
CA VAL A 276 -35.65 -5.19 1.81
C VAL A 276 -36.44 -5.72 0.60
N VAL A 277 -35.84 -5.67 -0.60
CA VAL A 277 -36.43 -6.22 -1.84
C VAL A 277 -36.38 -7.75 -1.87
N ASN A 278 -35.18 -8.33 -1.93
CA ASN A 278 -34.97 -9.75 -2.23
C ASN A 278 -35.23 -10.74 -1.08
N LYS A 279 -35.56 -10.26 0.14
CA LYS A 279 -35.77 -11.05 1.37
C LYS A 279 -34.61 -11.98 1.79
N LYS A 280 -33.46 -11.88 1.11
CA LYS A 280 -32.26 -12.64 1.43
C LYS A 280 -31.69 -12.17 2.77
N LYS A 281 -31.56 -13.10 3.72
CA LYS A 281 -30.92 -12.87 5.02
C LYS A 281 -29.42 -13.12 4.89
N LYS A 282 -28.60 -12.26 5.50
CA LYS A 282 -27.16 -12.48 5.71
C LYS A 282 -26.72 -11.94 7.06
N LYS A 283 -25.64 -12.48 7.61
CA LYS A 283 -24.94 -11.91 8.75
C LYS A 283 -24.00 -10.82 8.23
N VAL A 284 -23.95 -9.66 8.89
CA VAL A 284 -22.99 -8.58 8.61
C VAL A 284 -22.34 -8.11 9.90
N VAL A 285 -21.13 -7.58 9.79
CA VAL A 285 -20.44 -6.88 10.87
C VAL A 285 -20.63 -5.39 10.64
N ILE A 286 -21.05 -4.65 11.67
CA ILE A 286 -21.09 -3.18 11.66
C ILE A 286 -20.47 -2.61 12.93
N ARG A 287 -20.12 -1.33 12.90
CA ARG A 287 -19.64 -0.59 14.09
C ARG A 287 -20.77 -0.48 15.14
N LYS A 288 -20.44 -0.46 16.43
CA LYS A 288 -21.46 -0.54 17.53
C LYS A 288 -22.39 0.66 17.59
N ASP A 289 -21.90 1.83 17.21
CA ASP A 289 -22.58 3.12 17.08
C ASP A 289 -23.33 3.29 15.75
N ASP A 290 -22.98 2.55 14.69
CA ASP A 290 -23.66 2.63 13.40
C ASP A 290 -24.97 1.80 13.33
N ALA A 291 -25.82 2.16 12.37
CA ALA A 291 -27.13 1.58 12.11
C ALA A 291 -27.19 0.87 10.75
N VAL A 292 -28.03 -0.16 10.64
CA VAL A 292 -28.20 -0.91 9.38
C VAL A 292 -28.84 0.01 8.32
N ARG A 293 -28.11 0.32 7.25
CA ARG A 293 -28.59 1.13 6.12
C ARG A 293 -29.30 0.30 5.05
N TYR A 294 -30.22 0.94 4.33
CA TYR A 294 -30.79 0.46 3.07
C TYR A 294 -29.66 0.01 2.09
N PRO A 295 -29.79 -1.11 1.36
CA PRO A 295 -31.00 -1.93 1.13
C PRO A 295 -31.28 -3.00 2.19
N PHE A 296 -30.63 -2.94 3.35
CA PHE A 296 -30.78 -3.90 4.43
C PHE A 296 -31.62 -3.35 5.58
N LYS A 297 -32.27 -4.25 6.33
CA LYS A 297 -32.90 -3.97 7.64
C LYS A 297 -32.46 -5.04 8.65
N ALA A 298 -32.38 -4.69 9.93
CA ALA A 298 -32.17 -5.67 10.98
C ALA A 298 -33.31 -6.70 11.00
N THR A 299 -32.99 -7.94 11.38
CA THR A 299 -33.93 -9.08 11.50
C THR A 299 -33.93 -9.59 12.93
#